data_AF-A0A375D9I1-F1
#
_entry.id   AF-A0A375D9I1-F1
#
_cell.length_a   1.000
_cell.length_b   1.000
_cell.length_c   1.000
_cell.angle_alpha   90.00
_cell.angle_beta   90.00
_cell.angle_gamma   90.00
#
_symmetry.space_group_name_H-M   'P 1'
#
loop_
_entity.id
_entity.type
_entity.pdbx_description
1 polymer ?
#
loop_
_entity_poly.entity_id
_entity_poly.type
_entity_poly.pdbx_seq_one_letter_code
_entity_poly.pdbx_strand_id
1 'polypeptide(L)' 'MLKLFIGLGLPYIGVIGLLPWVATVERFVLGVPFIYAWIFAWFVLTSGCMLACWLLYDRHAADAAHEA' A
#
# COMPACT_ATOMS: atom_id res chain seq x y z
N MET A 1 -10.54 1.01 -14.88
CA MET A 1 -9.55 -0.09 -14.78
C MET A 1 -8.10 0.38 -14.61
N LEU A 2 -7.56 1.33 -15.39
CA LEU A 2 -6.18 1.84 -15.21
C LEU A 2 -5.86 2.38 -13.79
N LYS A 3 -6.85 2.95 -13.11
CA LYS A 3 -6.66 3.59 -11.81
C LYS A 3 -6.41 2.58 -10.67
N LEU A 4 -6.92 1.35 -10.80
CA LEU A 4 -6.56 0.22 -9.92
C LEU A 4 -5.12 -0.26 -10.17
N PHE A 5 -4.61 -0.16 -11.40
CA PHE A 5 -3.22 -0.53 -11.69
C PHE A 5 -2.22 0.44 -11.05
N ILE A 6 -2.57 1.73 -10.90
CA ILE A 6 -1.70 2.69 -10.21
C ILE A 6 -1.78 2.50 -8.68
N GLY A 7 -2.99 2.31 -8.14
CA GLY A 7 -3.18 2.07 -6.70
C GLY A 7 -2.66 0.70 -6.23
N LEU A 8 -2.75 -0.36 -7.03
CA LEU A 8 -2.31 -1.70 -6.65
C LEU A 8 -0.92 -2.05 -7.20
N GLY A 9 -0.54 -1.49 -8.34
CA GLY A 9 0.79 -1.71 -8.93
C GLY A 9 1.89 -1.01 -8.14
N LEU A 10 1.63 0.19 -7.59
CA LEU A 10 2.59 0.90 -6.76
C LEU A 10 2.98 0.12 -5.48
N PRO A 11 2.04 -0.40 -4.67
CA PRO A 11 2.40 -1.21 -3.51
C PRO A 11 3.05 -2.53 -3.92
N TYR A 12 2.58 -3.17 -5.00
CA TYR A 12 3.18 -4.43 -5.47
C TYR A 12 4.65 -4.27 -5.89
N ILE A 13 4.95 -3.24 -6.70
CA ILE A 13 6.33 -2.94 -7.12
C ILE A 13 7.19 -2.53 -5.93
N GLY A 14 6.62 -1.78 -4.98
CA GLY A 14 7.32 -1.40 -3.77
C GLY A 14 7.69 -2.60 -2.88
N VAL A 15 6.77 -3.55 -2.66
CA VAL A 15 7.03 -4.77 -1.89
C VAL A 15 8.14 -5.59 -2.54
N ILE A 16 7.95 -5.93 -3.82
CA ILE A 16 8.80 -6.87 -4.56
C ILE A 16 10.15 -6.24 -4.90
N GLY A 17 10.16 -4.96 -5.31
CA GLY A 17 11.35 -4.26 -5.75
C GLY A 17 12.31 -3.90 -4.62
N LEU A 18 11.80 -3.55 -3.44
CA LEU A 18 12.64 -3.29 -2.26
C LEU A 18 12.93 -4.56 -1.43
N LEU A 19 12.26 -5.68 -1.71
CA LEU A 19 12.47 -6.96 -1.00
C LEU A 19 13.94 -7.41 -0.98
N PRO A 20 14.70 -7.39 -2.09
CA PRO A 20 16.11 -7.79 -2.09
C PRO A 20 16.95 -6.89 -1.19
N TRP A 21 16.69 -5.58 -1.21
CA TRP A 21 17.41 -4.64 -0.36
C TRP A 21 17.07 -4.84 1.12
N VAL A 22 15.79 -4.95 1.47
CA VAL A 22 15.36 -5.21 2.85
C VAL A 22 15.89 -6.53 3.38
N ALA A 23 15.99 -7.56 2.55
CA ALA A 23 16.57 -8.85 2.92
C ALA A 23 18.07 -8.78 3.24
N THR A 24 18.79 -7.77 2.72
CA THR A 24 20.20 -7.52 3.08
C THR A 24 20.38 -6.73 4.38
N VAL A 25 19.30 -6.13 4.90
CA VAL A 25 19.36 -5.32 6.12
C VAL A 25 19.27 -6.22 7.35
N GLU A 26 20.42 -6.51 7.97
CA GLU A 26 20.52 -7.26 9.24
C GLU A 26 20.17 -6.41 10.49
N ARG A 27 19.21 -5.49 10.35
CA ARG A 27 18.75 -4.67 11.47
C ARG A 27 17.71 -5.44 12.27
N PHE A 28 17.86 -5.42 13.58
CA PHE A 28 16.87 -5.95 14.50
C PHE A 28 16.08 -4.79 15.13
N VAL A 29 14.75 -4.92 15.12
CA VAL A 29 13.83 -4.01 15.80
C VAL A 29 13.27 -4.79 17.00
N LEU A 30 13.60 -4.35 18.22
CA LEU A 30 13.16 -5.00 19.46
C LEU A 30 13.52 -6.50 19.53
N GLY A 31 14.65 -6.91 18.92
CA GLY A 31 15.09 -8.31 18.86
C GLY A 31 14.47 -9.14 17.73
N VAL A 32 13.60 -8.55 16.91
CA VAL A 32 12.98 -9.20 15.74
C VAL A 32 13.63 -8.66 14.44
N PRO A 33 13.91 -9.52 13.44
CA PRO A 33 14.45 -9.06 12.17
C PRO A 33 13.57 -7.98 11.50
N PHE A 34 14.21 -6.93 10.96
CA PHE A 34 13.53 -5.78 10.34
C PHE A 34 12.58 -6.17 9.19
N ILE A 35 12.84 -7.28 8.51
CA ILE A 35 11.99 -7.80 7.43
C ILE A 35 10.54 -8.02 7.87
N TYR A 36 10.30 -8.38 9.14
CA TYR A 36 8.95 -8.55 9.66
C TYR A 36 8.23 -7.21 9.82
N ALA A 37 8.91 -6.20 10.39
CA ALA A 37 8.37 -4.84 10.51
C ALA A 37 8.03 -4.26 9.12
N TRP A 38 8.87 -4.52 8.13
CA TRP A 38 8.64 -4.16 6.74
C TRP A 38 7.37 -4.81 6.16
N ILE A 39 7.19 -6.13 6.33
CA ILE A 39 5.98 -6.83 5.88
C ILE A 39 4.72 -6.25 6.53
N PHE A 40 4.75 -5.98 7.83
CA PHE A 40 3.61 -5.34 8.52
C PHE A 40 3.33 -3.93 7.98
N ALA A 41 4.37 -3.14 7.69
CA ALA A 41 4.21 -1.82 7.07
C ALA A 41 3.51 -1.91 5.71
N TRP A 42 3.79 -2.94 4.90
CA TRP A 42 3.08 -3.17 3.64
C TRP A 42 1.63 -3.54 3.81
N PHE A 43 1.27 -4.23 4.89
CA PHE A 43 -0.12 -4.53 5.19
C PHE A 43 -0.93 -3.25 5.40
N VAL A 44 -0.37 -2.33 6.20
CA VAL A 44 -0.94 -0.99 6.43
C VAL A 44 -0.97 -0.18 5.14
N LEU A 45 0.12 -0.19 4.35
CA LEU A 45 0.18 0.54 3.09
C LEU A 45 -0.85 0.04 2.08
N THR A 46 -1.06 -1.28 1.98
CA THR A 46 -2.05 -1.88 1.09
C THR A 46 -3.47 -1.50 1.52
N SER A 47 -3.76 -1.58 2.83
CA SER A 47 -5.03 -1.12 3.39
C SER A 47 -5.25 0.38 3.13
N GLY A 48 -4.22 1.20 3.37
CA GLY A 48 -4.23 2.63 3.09
C GLY A 48 -4.39 2.94 1.60
N CYS A 49 -3.88 2.09 0.70
CA CYS A 49 -4.06 2.27 -0.73
C CYS A 49 -5.48 1.92 -1.18
N MET A 50 -6.09 0.90 -0.58
CA MET A 50 -7.51 0.57 -0.79
C MET A 50 -8.40 1.70 -0.26
N LEU A 51 -8.07 2.23 0.92
CA LEU A 51 -8.70 3.40 1.49
C LEU A 51 -8.53 4.62 0.59
N ALA A 52 -7.32 4.89 0.09
CA ALA A 52 -7.03 6.01 -0.82
C ALA A 52 -7.75 5.86 -2.16
N CYS A 53 -7.92 4.64 -2.68
CA CYS A 53 -8.75 4.38 -3.86
C CYS A 53 -10.22 4.73 -3.59
N TRP A 54 -10.75 4.28 -2.45
CA TRP A 54 -12.10 4.63 -2.01
C TRP A 54 -12.25 6.15 -1.86
N LEU A 55 -11.28 6.78 -1.20
CA LEU A 55 -11.24 8.20 -0.98
C LEU A 55 -11.07 8.97 -2.33
N LEU A 56 -10.22 8.59 -3.27
CA LEU A 56 -10.03 9.44 -4.47
C LEU A 56 -11.11 9.21 -5.53
N TYR A 57 -11.84 8.10 -5.47
CA TYR A 57 -12.73 7.69 -6.54
C TYR A 57 -14.18 7.52 -6.10
N ASP A 58 -14.43 6.87 -4.97
CA ASP A 58 -15.78 6.51 -4.54
C ASP A 58 -16.53 7.71 -3.94
N ARG A 59 -15.85 8.59 -3.21
CA ARG A 59 -16.49 9.86 -2.78
C ARG A 59 -16.83 10.81 -3.93
N HIS A 60 -16.08 10.80 -5.04
CA HIS A 60 -16.50 11.54 -6.24
C HIS A 60 -17.74 10.93 -6.91
N ALA A 61 -18.00 9.61 -6.75
CA ALA A 61 -19.23 8.99 -7.22
C ALA A 61 -20.42 9.26 -6.27
N ALA A 62 -20.17 9.37 -4.97
CA ALA A 62 -21.18 9.73 -3.97
C ALA A 62 -21.62 11.21 -4.09
N ASP A 63 -20.70 12.13 -4.35
CA ASP A 63 -21.02 13.56 -4.58
C ASP A 63 -21.87 13.75 -5.85
N ALA A 64 -21.60 13.00 -6.92
CA ALA A 64 -22.40 13.04 -8.15
C ALA A 64 -23.82 12.46 -8.01
N ALA A 65 -24.06 11.62 -7.00
CA ALA A 65 -25.38 11.06 -6.71
C ALA A 65 -26.24 11.96 -5.81
N HIS A 66 -25.65 12.95 -5.13
CA HIS A 66 -26.39 13.93 -4.31
C HIS A 66 -26.89 15.13 -5.13
N GLU A 67 -26.34 15.34 -6.34
CA GLU A 67 -26.73 16.40 -7.27
C GLU A 67 -27.72 15.95 -8.37
N ALA A 68 -28.20 14.70 -8.34
CA ALA A 68 -29.12 14.10 -9.34
C ALA A 68 -30.55 13.91 -8.82
#